data_AF-A0AB38AN11-F1
#
_entry.id   AF-A0AB38AN11-F1
#
_cell.length_a   1.000
_cell.length_b   1.000
_cell.length_c   1.000
_cell.angle_alpha   90.00
_cell.angle_beta   90.00
_cell.angle_gamma   90.00
#
_symmetry.space_group_name_H-M   'P 1'
#
loop_
_entity.id
_entity.type
_entity.pdbx_description
1 polymer ?
#
loop_
_entity_poly.entity_id
_entity_poly.type
_entity_poly.pdbx_seq_one_letter_code
_entity_poly.pdbx_strand_id
1 'polypeptide(L)'
;MDGIGDDGFDGEDLDPDAVLWVRGVDYLAGWRDATQAAAELGEALSAAGLDTTEAKLRAAAVSDGSGVVRLELSAAAAREVAVRARAATAQWRDVS
;
A
#
# COMPACT_ATOMS: atom_id res chain seq x y z
N MET A 1 -2.03 29.64 6.61
CA MET A 1 -3.42 29.21 6.30
C MET A 1 -3.30 28.69 4.89
N ASP A 2 -2.99 27.39 4.80
CA ASP A 2 -2.51 26.78 3.57
C ASP A 2 -3.60 25.86 3.04
N GLY A 3 -3.83 26.00 1.73
CA GLY A 3 -5.02 25.56 1.02
C GLY A 3 -5.29 24.07 1.13
N ILE A 4 -6.50 23.74 1.54
CA ILE A 4 -7.17 22.47 1.26
C ILE A 4 -7.67 22.57 -0.19
N GLY A 5 -7.00 21.90 -1.12
CA GLY A 5 -7.40 21.92 -2.53
C GLY A 5 -6.30 21.44 -3.47
N ASP A 6 -6.03 20.14 -3.41
CA ASP A 6 -5.68 19.36 -4.60
C ASP A 6 -6.22 17.94 -4.38
N ASP A 7 -7.55 17.85 -4.38
CA ASP A 7 -8.29 16.62 -4.57
C ASP A 7 -8.14 16.19 -6.02
N GLY A 8 -6.96 15.65 -6.35
CA GLY A 8 -6.65 14.99 -7.62
C GLY A 8 -7.56 13.78 -7.84
N PHE A 9 -8.80 14.06 -8.21
CA PHE A 9 -9.74 13.15 -8.85
C PHE A 9 -9.32 13.01 -10.31
N ASP A 10 -8.40 12.09 -10.57
CA ASP A 10 -8.27 11.46 -11.88
C ASP A 10 -8.84 10.03 -11.78
N GLY A 11 -10.16 9.94 -11.98
CA GLY A 11 -10.78 8.99 -12.90
C GLY A 11 -10.66 7.47 -12.73
N GLU A 12 -9.90 6.92 -11.78
CA GLU A 12 -9.73 5.46 -11.65
C GLU A 12 -10.17 4.93 -10.26
N ASP A 13 -11.15 4.02 -10.31
CA ASP A 13 -11.65 3.15 -9.22
C ASP A 13 -12.44 3.80 -8.06
N LEU A 14 -13.46 4.60 -8.37
CA LEU A 14 -14.65 4.56 -7.52
C LEU A 14 -15.38 3.24 -7.79
N ASP A 15 -14.95 2.17 -7.11
CA ASP A 15 -15.65 0.89 -7.12
C ASP A 15 -17.12 1.15 -6.72
N PRO A 16 -18.11 0.91 -7.60
CA PRO A 16 -19.51 1.17 -7.31
C PRO A 16 -20.04 0.35 -6.12
N ASP A 17 -19.39 -0.77 -5.76
CA ASP A 17 -19.69 -1.55 -4.55
C ASP A 17 -18.98 -1.01 -3.29
N ALA A 18 -18.00 -0.10 -3.43
CA ALA A 18 -17.33 0.55 -2.30
C ALA A 18 -18.11 1.75 -1.72
N VAL A 19 -19.22 2.14 -2.34
CA VAL A 19 -19.95 3.37 -1.99
C VAL A 19 -21.06 3.14 -0.95
N LEU A 20 -21.43 1.89 -0.64
CA LEU A 20 -22.46 1.60 0.36
C LEU A 20 -21.83 1.16 1.69
N TRP A 21 -21.67 2.11 2.61
CA TRP A 21 -21.23 1.82 3.97
C TRP A 21 -22.21 0.85 4.64
N VAL A 22 -21.77 -0.38 4.89
CA VAL A 22 -22.58 -1.39 5.56
C VAL A 22 -22.61 -1.09 7.05
N ARG A 23 -23.82 -0.94 7.62
CA ARG A 23 -23.98 -0.70 9.06
C ARG A 23 -23.44 -1.89 9.84
N GLY A 24 -22.62 -1.61 10.86
CA GLY A 24 -22.02 -2.61 11.73
C GLY A 24 -20.63 -3.10 11.29
N VAL A 25 -20.15 -2.65 10.13
CA VAL A 25 -18.78 -2.92 9.66
C VAL A 25 -17.83 -1.82 10.13
N ASP A 26 -16.69 -2.21 10.71
CA ASP A 26 -15.69 -1.27 11.21
C ASP A 26 -14.63 -0.95 10.14
N TYR A 27 -15.02 -0.11 9.18
CA TYR A 27 -14.12 0.37 8.12
C TYR A 27 -12.94 1.18 8.66
N LEU A 28 -13.08 1.83 9.81
CA LEU A 28 -12.02 2.65 10.40
C LEU A 28 -10.91 1.77 10.98
N ALA A 29 -11.27 0.66 11.64
CA ALA A 29 -10.29 -0.32 12.10
C ALA A 29 -9.48 -0.89 10.92
N GLY A 30 -10.15 -1.34 9.85
CA GLY A 30 -9.48 -1.84 8.65
C GLY A 30 -8.58 -0.80 7.96
N TRP A 31 -9.07 0.44 7.81
CA TRP A 31 -8.27 1.50 7.19
C TRP A 31 -7.05 1.89 8.03
N ARG A 32 -7.17 1.92 9.37
CA ARG A 32 -6.04 2.19 10.27
C ARG A 32 -4.99 1.11 10.19
N ASP A 33 -5.42 -0.15 10.22
CA ASP A 33 -4.52 -1.31 10.08
C ASP A 33 -3.78 -1.26 8.74
N ALA A 34 -4.50 -1.03 7.64
CA ALA A 34 -3.91 -0.87 6.32
C ALA A 34 -2.94 0.32 6.23
N THR A 35 -3.25 1.44 6.90
CA THR A 35 -2.39 2.63 6.91
C THR A 35 -1.08 2.35 7.63
N GLN A 36 -1.15 1.65 8.76
CA GLN A 36 0.04 1.24 9.48
C GLN A 36 0.88 0.26 8.65
N ALA A 37 0.26 -0.76 8.08
CA ALA A 37 0.94 -1.73 7.22
C ALA A 37 1.57 -1.05 5.98
N ALA A 38 0.92 -0.05 5.38
CA ALA A 38 1.45 0.71 4.26
C ALA A 38 2.68 1.54 4.66
N ALA A 39 2.68 2.13 5.86
CA ALA A 39 3.84 2.86 6.38
C ALA A 39 5.03 1.92 6.63
N GLU A 40 4.80 0.78 7.28
CA GLU A 40 5.83 -0.24 7.53
C GLU A 40 6.42 -0.78 6.22
N LEU A 41 5.57 -1.03 5.21
CA LEU A 41 6.01 -1.46 3.89
C LEU A 41 6.82 -0.37 3.18
N GLY A 42 6.40 0.90 3.25
CA GLY A 42 7.13 2.03 2.69
C GLY A 42 8.54 2.15 3.28
N GLU A 43 8.65 2.14 4.61
CA GLU A 43 9.93 2.19 5.33
C GLU A 43 10.84 1.00 4.94
N ALA A 44 10.29 -0.20 4.84
CA ALA A 44 11.05 -1.39 4.42
C ALA A 44 11.58 -1.28 2.99
N LEU A 45 10.77 -0.75 2.05
CA LEU A 45 11.20 -0.55 0.66
C LEU A 45 12.29 0.52 0.58
N SER A 46 12.15 1.63 1.31
CA SER A 46 13.17 2.68 1.39
C SER A 46 14.46 2.17 2.02
N ALA A 47 14.38 1.40 3.12
CA ALA A 47 15.55 0.78 3.75
C ALA A 47 16.25 -0.23 2.84
N ALA A 48 15.51 -0.91 1.95
CA ALA A 48 16.06 -1.78 0.93
C ALA A 48 16.76 -1.02 -0.21
N GLY A 49 16.70 0.32 -0.22
CA GLY A 49 17.32 1.17 -1.24
C GLY A 49 16.59 1.15 -2.57
N LEU A 50 15.29 0.85 -2.56
CA LEU A 50 14.44 1.00 -3.73
C LEU A 50 14.11 2.48 -3.93
N ASP A 51 14.20 2.95 -5.17
CA ASP A 51 13.70 4.27 -5.53
C ASP A 51 12.17 4.26 -5.46
N THR A 52 11.65 4.76 -4.34
CA THR A 52 10.21 4.85 -4.08
C THR A 52 9.60 6.15 -4.63
N THR A 53 10.35 6.94 -5.41
CA THR A 53 9.88 8.22 -5.95
C THR A 53 8.71 8.03 -6.91
N GLU A 54 8.67 6.88 -7.61
CA GLU A 54 7.56 6.48 -8.49
C GLU A 54 6.58 5.49 -7.82
N ALA A 55 6.83 5.10 -6.57
CA ALA A 55 5.99 4.15 -5.86
C ALA A 55 4.79 4.84 -5.22
N LYS A 56 3.57 4.37 -5.48
CA LYS A 56 2.37 4.83 -4.77
C LYS A 56 1.87 3.72 -3.86
N LEU A 57 1.95 3.96 -2.56
CA LEU A 57 1.30 3.14 -1.53
C LEU A 57 -0.03 3.77 -1.15
N ARG A 58 -1.10 2.97 -1.20
CA ARG A 58 -2.42 3.39 -0.76
C ARG A 58 -3.01 2.37 0.19
N ALA A 59 -3.48 2.85 1.33
CA ALA A 59 -4.27 2.09 2.29
C ALA A 59 -5.76 2.33 2.02
N ALA A 60 -6.54 1.27 2.04
CA ALA A 60 -8.00 1.33 1.95
C ALA A 60 -8.62 0.29 2.88
N ALA A 61 -9.89 0.49 3.21
CA ALA A 61 -10.74 -0.58 3.74
C ALA A 61 -11.66 -1.03 2.60
N VAL A 62 -11.80 -2.35 2.41
CA VAL A 62 -12.74 -2.93 1.44
C VAL A 62 -14.12 -3.13 2.08
N SER A 63 -15.10 -3.56 1.28
CA SER A 63 -16.53 -3.59 1.65
C SER A 63 -16.87 -4.44 2.89
N ASP A 64 -16.03 -5.42 3.23
CA ASP A 64 -16.15 -6.25 4.44
C ASP A 64 -15.51 -5.62 5.70
N GLY A 65 -14.90 -4.45 5.57
CA GLY A 65 -14.18 -3.74 6.64
C GLY A 65 -12.72 -4.14 6.79
N SER A 66 -12.22 -5.07 5.99
CA SER A 66 -10.82 -5.49 6.02
C SER A 66 -9.89 -4.42 5.43
N GLY A 67 -8.73 -4.25 6.04
CA GLY A 67 -7.67 -3.38 5.53
C GLY A 67 -6.96 -3.98 4.32
N VAL A 68 -6.70 -3.17 3.30
CA VAL A 68 -5.89 -3.55 2.13
C VAL A 68 -4.86 -2.48 1.82
N VAL A 69 -3.67 -2.92 1.40
CA VAL A 69 -2.60 -2.04 0.91
C VAL A 69 -2.42 -2.30 -0.58
N ARG A 70 -2.54 -1.25 -1.38
CA ARG A 70 -2.25 -1.27 -2.82
C ARG A 70 -0.92 -0.58 -3.06
N LEU A 71 -0.02 -1.28 -3.74
CA LEU A 71 1.30 -0.78 -4.12
C LEU A 71 1.38 -0.73 -5.65
N GLU A 72 1.49 0.48 -6.19
CA GLU A 72 1.78 0.71 -7.59
C GLU A 72 3.28 0.98 -7.76
N LEU A 73 3.91 0.25 -8.68
CA LEU A 73 5.33 0.35 -9.00
C LEU A 73 5.52 0.40 -10.51
N SER A 74 6.57 1.10 -10.95
CA SER A 74 7.07 0.91 -12.31
C SER A 74 7.58 -0.52 -12.50
N ALA A 75 7.53 -1.03 -13.74
CA ALA A 75 7.98 -2.40 -14.03
C ALA A 75 9.46 -2.63 -13.67
N ALA A 76 10.28 -1.57 -13.71
CA ALA A 76 11.68 -1.63 -13.27
C ALA A 76 11.78 -1.80 -11.74
N ALA A 77 11.09 -0.96 -10.97
CA ALA A 77 11.06 -1.05 -9.52
C ALA A 77 10.50 -2.41 -9.04
N ALA A 78 9.45 -2.93 -9.68
CA ALA A 78 8.90 -4.25 -9.37
C ALA A 78 9.91 -5.39 -9.58
N ARG A 79 10.74 -5.33 -10.64
CA ARG A 79 11.81 -6.31 -10.86
C ARG A 79 12.90 -6.21 -9.79
N GLU A 80 13.24 -4.99 -9.39
CA GLU A 80 14.25 -4.75 -8.36
C GLU A 80 13.78 -5.26 -6.99
N VAL A 81 12.51 -5.04 -6.62
CA VAL A 81 11.87 -5.65 -5.45
C VAL A 81 11.98 -7.16 -5.50
N ALA A 82 11.65 -7.78 -6.64
CA ALA A 82 11.69 -9.24 -6.79
C ALA A 82 13.11 -9.81 -6.61
N VAL A 83 14.14 -9.11 -7.11
CA VAL A 83 15.55 -9.51 -6.90
C VAL A 83 15.92 -9.44 -5.42
N ARG A 84 15.60 -8.34 -4.74
CA ARG A 84 15.91 -8.17 -3.31
C ARG A 84 15.16 -9.16 -2.43
N ALA A 85 13.89 -9.42 -2.70
CA ALA A 85 13.10 -10.40 -1.96
C ALA A 85 13.67 -11.82 -2.06
N ARG A 86 14.17 -12.21 -3.25
CA ARG A 86 14.84 -13.51 -3.47
C ARG A 86 16.19 -13.59 -2.75
N ALA A 87 16.96 -12.50 -2.74
CA ALA A 87 18.22 -12.45 -2.02
C ALA A 87 18.00 -12.59 -0.50
N ALA A 88 17.00 -11.91 0.07
CA ALA A 88 16.65 -12.02 1.48
C ALA A 88 16.23 -13.45 1.86
N THR A 89 15.42 -14.12 1.03
CA THR A 89 15.04 -15.52 1.27
C THR A 89 16.20 -16.50 1.18
N ALA A 90 17.17 -16.26 0.29
CA ALA A 90 18.39 -17.05 0.24
C ALA A 90 19.24 -16.87 1.50
N GLN A 91 19.34 -15.63 2.00
CA GLN A 91 20.11 -15.30 3.20
C GLN A 91 19.52 -15.94 4.46
N TRP A 92 18.20 -16.00 4.58
CA TRP A 92 17.53 -16.66 5.72
C TRP A 92 17.69 -18.18 5.72
N ARG A 93 17.82 -18.79 4.53
CA ARG A 93 18.09 -20.23 4.40
C ARG A 93 19.53 -20.61 4.72
N ASP A 94 20.47 -19.68 4.60
CA ASP A 94 21.89 -19.91 4.96
C ASP A 94 22.11 -19.77 6.48
N VAL A 95 21.28 -18.97 7.14
CA VAL A 95 21.34 -18.72 8.60
C VAL A 95 20.52 -19.73 9.42
N SER A 96 19.66 -20.53 8.78
CA SER A 96 18.83 -21.57 9.43
C SER A 96 19.45 -22.96 9.29
#